data_AF-A0A1Y5DDA1-F1
#
_entry.id   AF-A0A1Y5DDA1-F1
#
_cell.length_a   1.000
_cell.length_b   1.000
_cell.length_c   1.000
_cell.angle_alpha   90.00
_cell.angle_beta   90.00
_cell.angle_gamma   90.00
#
_symmetry.space_group_name_H-M   'P 1'
#
loop_
_entity.id
_entity.type
_entity.pdbx_description
1 polymer ?
#
loop_
_entity_poly.entity_id
_entity_poly.type
_entity_poly.pdbx_seq_one_letter_code
_entity_poly.pdbx_strand_id
1 'polypeptide(L)'
;MWFRFRHWIKSYHAHMAKRHYQRKHFALCLHHLMRLKKWDSASLQQPIFAGYLAMCHYQLKDWSHLTEEVERALFLLRRHVQGNNEALVLWEELKSHLSDLRFLDQSQLDVKKEMSDSRR
;
A
#
# COMPACT_ATOMS: atom_id res chain seq x y z
N MET A 1 12.16 26.03 17.54
CA MET A 1 12.33 25.99 16.06
C MET A 1 12.24 24.58 15.46
N TRP A 2 12.82 23.55 16.09
CA TRP A 2 12.84 22.16 15.60
C TRP A 2 11.47 21.53 15.29
N PHE A 3 10.44 21.80 16.10
CA PHE A 3 9.09 21.29 15.88
C PHE A 3 8.44 21.83 14.59
N ARG A 4 8.64 23.12 14.29
CA ARG A 4 8.13 23.74 13.04
C ARG A 4 8.83 23.16 11.82
N PHE A 5 10.13 22.91 11.91
CA PHE A 5 10.92 22.30 10.84
C PHE A 5 10.48 20.86 10.55
N ARG A 6 10.29 20.02 11.59
CA ARG A 6 9.76 18.66 11.41
C ARG A 6 8.37 18.65 10.80
N HIS A 7 7.49 19.56 11.21
CA HIS A 7 6.15 19.68 10.63
C HIS A 7 6.20 20.03 9.14
N TRP A 8 7.07 20.96 8.74
CA TRP A 8 7.26 21.33 7.33
C TRP A 8 7.75 20.16 6.47
N ILE A 9 8.74 19.40 6.95
CA ILE A 9 9.25 18.21 6.24
C ILE A 9 8.14 17.17 6.07
N LYS A 10 7.36 16.90 7.11
CA LYS A 10 6.23 15.96 7.05
C LYS A 10 5.20 16.39 6.00
N SER A 11 4.75 17.65 6.08
CA SER A 11 3.77 18.21 5.15
C SER A 11 4.28 18.20 3.70
N TYR A 12 5.57 18.49 3.49
CA TYR A 12 6.20 18.40 2.17
C TYR A 12 6.15 16.97 1.62
N HIS A 13 6.63 15.98 2.37
CA HIS A 13 6.64 14.58 1.91
C HIS A 13 5.23 14.01 1.74
N ALA A 14 4.28 14.36 2.61
CA ALA A 14 2.88 13.98 2.49
C ALA A 14 2.25 14.54 1.20
N HIS A 15 2.47 15.82 0.92
CA HIS A 15 1.99 16.46 -0.31
C HIS A 15 2.61 15.84 -1.56
N MET A 16 3.93 15.64 -1.54
CA MET A 16 4.65 15.05 -2.67
C MET A 16 4.25 13.59 -2.93
N ALA A 17 4.05 12.79 -1.87
CA ALA A 17 3.55 11.42 -2.01
C ALA A 17 2.18 11.40 -2.73
N LYS A 18 1.23 12.23 -2.28
CA LYS A 18 -0.08 12.37 -2.94
C LYS A 18 0.03 12.81 -4.39
N ARG A 19 0.83 13.85 -4.66
CA ARG A 19 1.04 14.37 -6.03
C ARG A 19 1.62 13.30 -6.96
N HIS A 20 2.61 12.54 -6.50
CA HIS A 20 3.22 11.49 -7.31
C HIS A 20 2.31 10.27 -7.48
N TYR A 21 1.51 9.93 -6.46
CA TYR A 21 0.48 8.90 -6.57
C TYR A 21 -0.52 9.24 -7.69
N GLN A 22 -1.08 10.45 -7.66
CA GLN A 22 -2.05 10.91 -8.67
C GLN A 22 -1.48 10.93 -10.09
N ARG A 23 -0.17 11.15 -10.22
CA ARG A 23 0.57 11.10 -11.49
C ARG A 23 1.04 9.70 -11.88
N LYS A 24 0.72 8.67 -11.08
CA LYS A 24 1.16 7.28 -11.26
C LYS A 24 2.69 7.10 -11.26
N HIS A 25 3.41 8.02 -10.62
CA HIS A 25 4.86 7.92 -10.44
C HIS A 25 5.16 7.14 -9.15
N PHE A 26 4.89 5.84 -9.15
CA PHE A 26 4.89 5.00 -7.94
C PHE A 26 6.24 4.93 -7.24
N ALA A 27 7.36 4.87 -7.96
CA ALA A 27 8.70 4.88 -7.37
C ALA A 27 8.99 6.17 -6.57
N LEU A 28 8.57 7.33 -7.11
CA LEU A 28 8.71 8.62 -6.43
C LEU A 28 7.73 8.74 -5.26
N CYS A 29 6.50 8.25 -5.41
CA CYS A 29 5.54 8.19 -4.33
C CYS A 29 6.10 7.36 -3.15
N LEU A 30 6.60 6.16 -3.43
CA LEU A 30 7.24 5.30 -2.44
C LEU A 30 8.43 5.97 -1.77
N HIS A 31 9.29 6.66 -2.53
CA HIS A 31 10.40 7.43 -1.97
C HIS A 31 9.91 8.45 -0.92
N HIS A 32 8.88 9.22 -1.25
CA HIS A 32 8.33 10.21 -0.31
C HIS A 32 7.62 9.57 0.89
N LEU A 33 6.94 8.43 0.71
CA LEU A 33 6.33 7.67 1.81
C LEU A 33 7.37 7.10 2.78
N MET A 34 8.48 6.57 2.27
CA MET A 34 9.57 6.05 3.10
C MET A 34 10.29 7.16 3.87
N ARG A 35 10.49 8.32 3.22
CA ARG A 35 10.99 9.52 3.92
C ARG A 35 10.00 9.97 4.99
N LEU A 36 8.71 10.00 4.70
CA LEU A 36 7.67 10.36 5.67
C LEU A 36 7.69 9.40 6.88
N LYS A 37 7.75 8.08 6.66
CA LYS A 37 7.88 7.05 7.70
C LYS A 37 9.07 7.30 8.63
N LYS A 38 10.22 7.70 8.08
CA LYS A 38 11.43 7.99 8.86
C LYS A 38 11.25 9.18 9.81
N TRP A 39 10.51 10.20 9.37
CA TRP A 39 10.26 11.40 10.17
C TRP A 39 9.05 11.28 11.10
N ASP A 40 8.07 10.44 10.70
CA ASP A 40 6.80 10.18 11.36
C ASP A 40 6.26 8.78 11.04
N SER A 41 6.57 7.80 11.88
CA SER A 41 6.09 6.43 11.69
C SER A 41 4.56 6.32 11.80
N ALA A 42 3.91 7.22 12.55
CA ALA A 42 2.46 7.24 12.71
C ALA A 42 1.74 7.67 11.42
N SER A 43 2.41 8.39 10.51
CA SER A 43 1.81 8.81 9.24
C SER A 43 1.40 7.62 8.37
N LEU A 44 2.10 6.48 8.45
CA LEU A 44 1.69 5.27 7.72
C LEU A 44 0.48 4.55 8.33
N GLN A 45 0.06 4.91 9.54
CA GLN A 45 -1.23 4.45 10.06
C GLN A 45 -2.40 5.27 9.51
N GLN A 46 -2.12 6.38 8.82
CA GLN A 46 -3.17 7.14 8.15
C GLN A 46 -3.67 6.34 6.94
N PRO A 47 -4.99 6.16 6.80
CA PRO A 47 -5.58 5.25 5.80
C PRO A 47 -5.12 5.52 4.36
N ILE A 48 -5.07 6.79 3.96
CA ILE A 48 -4.67 7.18 2.60
C ILE A 48 -3.22 6.80 2.32
N PHE A 49 -2.29 7.09 3.25
CA PHE A 49 -0.88 6.77 3.04
C PHE A 49 -0.60 5.28 3.15
N ALA A 50 -1.33 4.55 3.99
CA ALA A 50 -1.28 3.09 4.00
C ALA A 50 -1.73 2.50 2.65
N GLY A 51 -2.81 3.02 2.09
CA GLY A 51 -3.28 2.59 0.77
C GLY A 51 -2.33 2.95 -0.36
N TYR A 52 -1.75 4.16 -0.36
CA TYR A 52 -0.73 4.53 -1.34
C TYR A 52 0.50 3.63 -1.24
N LEU A 53 0.94 3.28 -0.03
CA LEU A 53 2.09 2.40 0.17
C LEU A 53 1.82 1.01 -0.43
N ALA A 54 0.69 0.39 -0.08
CA ALA A 54 0.29 -0.90 -0.61
C ALA A 54 0.17 -0.88 -2.14
N MET A 55 -0.44 0.18 -2.70
CA MET A 55 -0.54 0.34 -4.15
C MET A 55 0.83 0.54 -4.81
N CYS A 56 1.74 1.30 -4.19
CA CYS A 56 3.09 1.48 -4.72
C CYS A 56 3.86 0.16 -4.76
N HIS A 57 3.81 -0.65 -3.70
CA HIS A 57 4.46 -1.96 -3.69
C HIS A 57 3.82 -2.92 -4.71
N TYR A 58 2.50 -2.93 -4.83
CA TYR A 58 1.81 -3.71 -5.86
C TYR A 58 2.27 -3.32 -7.28
N GLN A 59 2.25 -2.02 -7.61
CA GLN A 59 2.61 -1.53 -8.95
C GLN A 59 4.10 -1.71 -9.27
N LEU A 60 4.96 -1.62 -8.26
CA LEU A 60 6.40 -1.86 -8.39
C LEU A 60 6.77 -3.34 -8.33
N LYS A 61 5.78 -4.24 -8.18
CA LYS A 61 5.98 -5.69 -8.09
C LYS A 61 6.90 -6.08 -6.93
N ASP A 62 6.83 -5.33 -5.83
CA ASP A 62 7.45 -5.74 -4.57
C ASP A 62 6.49 -6.69 -3.86
N TRP A 63 6.72 -7.98 -4.06
CA TRP A 63 5.86 -9.04 -3.56
C TRP A 63 6.13 -9.37 -2.08
N SER A 64 7.16 -8.80 -1.48
CA SER A 64 7.52 -9.11 -0.10
C SER A 64 6.43 -8.58 0.86
N HIS A 65 5.71 -9.51 1.52
CA HIS A 65 4.61 -9.18 2.45
C HIS A 65 3.44 -8.40 1.82
N LEU A 66 3.31 -8.38 0.49
CA LEU A 66 2.33 -7.53 -0.19
C LEU A 66 0.88 -7.84 0.21
N THR A 67 0.52 -9.11 0.37
CA THR A 67 -0.82 -9.52 0.79
C THR A 67 -1.17 -8.95 2.17
N GLU A 68 -0.26 -9.05 3.14
CA GLU A 68 -0.45 -8.51 4.50
C GLU A 68 -0.58 -6.99 4.48
N GLU A 69 0.23 -6.31 3.67
CA GLU A 69 0.17 -4.86 3.53
C GLU A 69 -1.15 -4.39 2.89
N VAL A 70 -1.62 -5.07 1.85
CA VAL A 70 -2.90 -4.77 1.20
C VAL A 70 -4.06 -5.01 2.17
N GLU A 71 -4.08 -6.12 2.89
CA GLU A 71 -5.12 -6.41 3.90
C GLU A 71 -5.14 -5.36 5.01
N ARG A 72 -3.97 -4.96 5.50
CA ARG A 72 -3.84 -3.88 6.49
C ARG A 72 -4.35 -2.55 5.94
N ALA A 73 -4.00 -2.18 4.71
CA ALA A 73 -4.46 -0.95 4.09
C ALA A 73 -5.98 -0.94 3.93
N LEU A 74 -6.57 -2.06 3.47
CA LEU A 74 -8.02 -2.24 3.35
C LEU A 74 -8.73 -2.09 4.69
N PHE A 75 -8.17 -2.64 5.76
CA PHE A 75 -8.71 -2.51 7.10
C PHE A 75 -8.76 -1.04 7.57
N LEU A 76 -7.68 -0.29 7.34
CA LEU A 76 -7.60 1.13 7.69
C LEU A 76 -8.55 1.98 6.86
N LEU A 77 -8.59 1.76 5.54
CA LEU A 77 -9.43 2.52 4.60
C LEU A 77 -10.92 2.34 4.85
N ARG A 78 -11.36 1.14 5.25
CA ARG A 78 -12.78 0.80 5.47
C ARG A 78 -13.52 1.81 6.34
N ARG A 79 -12.87 2.37 7.38
CA ARG A 79 -13.49 3.32 8.31
C ARG A 79 -13.64 4.75 7.75
N HIS A 80 -12.89 5.08 6.70
CA HIS A 80 -12.82 6.44 6.13
C HIS A 80 -13.51 6.55 4.76
N VAL A 81 -14.03 5.42 4.29
CA VAL A 81 -14.59 5.21 2.96
C VAL A 81 -15.93 5.96 2.77
N GLN A 82 -16.70 6.17 3.84
CA GLN A 82 -18.04 6.78 3.80
C GLN A 82 -18.06 8.30 3.56
N GLY A 83 -16.92 8.99 3.68
CA GLY A 83 -16.83 10.45 3.56
C GLY A 83 -15.65 10.94 2.72
N ASN A 84 -14.94 10.04 2.05
CA ASN A 84 -13.76 10.38 1.27
C ASN A 84 -13.70 9.57 -0.02
N ASN A 85 -14.02 10.22 -1.15
CA ASN A 85 -14.02 9.58 -2.47
C ASN A 85 -12.65 9.02 -2.85
N GLU A 86 -11.55 9.67 -2.44
CA GLU A 86 -10.21 9.16 -2.70
C GLU A 86 -9.95 7.86 -1.91
N ALA A 87 -10.41 7.79 -0.66
CA ALA A 87 -10.32 6.57 0.14
C ALA A 87 -11.19 5.44 -0.44
N LEU A 88 -12.36 5.78 -1.00
CA LEU A 88 -13.25 4.81 -1.63
C LEU A 88 -12.63 4.19 -2.87
N VAL A 89 -12.16 5.02 -3.81
CA VAL A 89 -11.50 4.54 -5.04
C VAL A 89 -10.30 3.65 -4.69
N LEU A 90 -9.44 4.12 -3.77
CA LEU A 90 -8.26 3.38 -3.35
C LEU A 90 -8.62 2.03 -2.70
N TRP A 91 -9.71 1.98 -1.94
CA TRP A 91 -10.18 0.76 -1.30
C TRP A 91 -10.75 -0.24 -2.31
N GLU A 92 -11.48 0.22 -3.32
CA GLU A 92 -11.98 -0.64 -4.41
C GLU A 92 -10.84 -1.20 -5.26
N GLU A 93 -9.86 -0.38 -5.63
CA GLU A 93 -8.68 -0.82 -6.38
C GLU A 93 -7.88 -1.88 -5.60
N LEU A 94 -7.60 -1.64 -4.31
CA LEU A 94 -6.87 -2.59 -3.47
C LEU A 94 -7.63 -3.90 -3.25
N LYS A 95 -8.97 -3.88 -3.21
CA LYS A 95 -9.76 -5.11 -3.14
C LYS A 95 -9.60 -5.95 -4.39
N SER A 96 -9.66 -5.33 -5.57
CA SER A 96 -9.45 -6.02 -6.84
C SER A 96 -8.07 -6.67 -6.86
N HIS A 97 -7.05 -5.94 -6.43
CA HIS A 97 -5.68 -6.47 -6.35
C HIS A 97 -5.52 -7.59 -5.33
N LEU A 98 -6.22 -7.54 -4.20
CA LEU A 98 -6.21 -8.64 -3.23
C LEU A 98 -6.80 -9.93 -3.79
N SER A 99 -7.88 -9.85 -4.58
CA SER A 99 -8.42 -11.04 -5.24
C SER A 99 -7.41 -11.65 -6.23
N ASP A 100 -6.71 -10.80 -6.99
CA ASP A 100 -5.67 -11.26 -7.92
C ASP A 100 -4.51 -11.94 -7.16
N LEU A 101 -4.05 -11.35 -6.06
CA LEU A 101 -2.98 -11.91 -5.23
C LEU A 101 -3.36 -13.26 -4.63
N ARG A 102 -4.59 -13.39 -4.11
CA ARG A 102 -5.07 -14.65 -3.54
C ARG A 102 -5.22 -15.76 -4.59
N PHE A 103 -5.62 -15.40 -5.80
CA PHE A 103 -5.66 -16.35 -6.91
C PHE A 103 -4.26 -16.89 -7.25
N LEU A 104 -3.27 -16.00 -7.30
CA LEU A 104 -1.88 -16.39 -7.53
C LEU A 104 -1.33 -17.29 -6.42
N ASP A 105 -1.58 -16.97 -5.15
CA ASP A 105 -1.16 -17.81 -4.02
C ASP A 105 -1.80 -19.21 -4.07
N GLN A 106 -3.10 -19.29 -4.34
CA GLN A 106 -3.82 -20.56 -4.44
C GLN A 106 -3.26 -21.42 -5.57
N SER A 107 -2.99 -20.83 -6.75
CA SER A 107 -2.42 -21.55 -7.88
C SER A 107 -1.03 -22.14 -7.59
N GLN A 108 -0.21 -21.46 -6.78
CA GLN A 108 1.10 -21.97 -6.38
C GLN A 108 1.01 -23.12 -5.38
N LEU A 109 0.00 -23.10 -4.50
CA LEU A 109 -0.27 -24.20 -3.57
C LEU A 109 -0.76 -25.45 -4.30
N ASP A 110 -1.63 -25.28 -5.29
CA ASP A 110 -2.18 -26.39 -6.08
C ASP A 110 -1.06 -27.08 -6.91
N VAL A 111 -0.18 -26.31 -7.55
CA VAL A 111 0.99 -26.86 -8.27
C VAL A 111 1.94 -27.62 -7.34
N LYS A 112 2.20 -27.09 -6.13
CA LYS A 112 3.03 -27.79 -5.13
C LYS A 112 2.40 -29.11 -4.69
N LYS A 113 1.07 -29.15 -4.56
CA LYS A 113 0.32 -30.36 -4.19
C LYS A 113 0.39 -31.42 -5.28
N GLU A 114 0.13 -31.06 -6.53
CA GLU A 114 0.27 -31.97 -7.68
C GLU A 114 1.68 -32.53 -7.83
N MET A 115 2.71 -31.69 -7.65
CA MET A 115 4.11 -32.14 -7.66
C MET A 115 4.47 -33.08 -6.50
N SER A 116 3.75 -33.01 -5.38
CA SER A 116 3.96 -33.90 -4.23
C SER A 116 3.23 -35.24 -4.39
N ASP A 117 2.04 -35.24 -4.99
CA ASP A 117 1.27 -36.45 -5.27
C ASP A 117 1.86 -37.26 -6.44
N SER A 118 2.44 -36.60 -7.46
CA SER A 118 3.13 -37.29 -8.56
C SER A 118 4.47 -37.97 -8.17
N ARG A 119 4.99 -37.70 -6.95
CA ARG A 119 6.21 -38.35 -6.43
C ARG A 119 5.93 -39.51 -5.47
N ARG A 120 4.66 -39.82 -5.21
CA ARG A 120 4.22 -41.02 -4.49
C ARG A 120 3.82 -42.11 -5.46
#